data_AF-A0AAV7KHU5-F1
#
_entry.id   AF-A0AAV7KHU5-F1
#
_cell.length_a   1.000
_cell.length_b   1.000
_cell.length_c   1.000
_cell.angle_alpha   90.00
_cell.angle_beta   90.00
_cell.angle_gamma   90.00
#
_symmetry.space_group_name_H-M   'P 1'
#
loop_
_entity.id
_entity.type
_entity.pdbx_description
1 polymer ?
#
loop_
_entity_poly.entity_id
_entity_poly.type
_entity_poly.pdbx_seq_one_letter_code
_entity_poly.pdbx_strand_id
1 'polypeptide(L)'
;MASNNLEELDLILKKFKELHASLQQAEEQVLRTFTDISAENERLVFKTITSIKELENTKTYAENNIGDNELKSGILRDCDKKLTKLNKEISEIASSHSSVVWSELGYERLQYQLESIRAICNSNMKLPEITNPSYSGGIPGTHLVWPNHIAIEEQTGNIYVCDIQYCKIQIFDKKAKYLRHFEHIFHKPRAILIKNSKLYVIENLSNHIKFLVFSIENDQELFVSKGVPGVNKGEFGITSSFDIDSNDRWYITESDHCRIQILNPNFEHYRFFSASTTFSNPIQIRIRDNNVYVLDVPKAEIDPHYVKVCILKIDGTYLKTVVLSGVYFSMYFSITDSNYYIVSDIRDECLKIFDFEGNLLRIGMKLTRPKGIQVLKDGTVVSVSLSTPCINIF
;
A
#
# COMPACT_ATOMS: atom_id res chain seq x y z
N MET A 1 -8.57 49.60 -22.84
CA MET A 1 -8.03 48.95 -21.63
C MET A 1 -8.56 47.52 -21.43
N ALA A 2 -9.83 47.22 -21.74
CA ALA A 2 -10.36 45.84 -21.62
C ALA A 2 -9.86 44.84 -22.70
N SER A 3 -9.51 45.30 -23.90
CA SER A 3 -9.03 44.43 -25.00
C SER A 3 -7.60 43.90 -24.78
N ASN A 4 -6.69 44.73 -24.24
CA ASN A 4 -5.31 44.32 -23.99
C ASN A 4 -5.18 43.24 -22.91
N ASN A 5 -6.11 43.20 -21.94
CA ASN A 5 -6.12 42.17 -20.90
C ASN A 5 -6.59 40.80 -21.41
N LEU A 6 -7.39 40.74 -22.47
CA LEU A 6 -7.88 39.49 -23.06
C LEU A 6 -6.81 38.81 -23.92
N GLU A 7 -6.08 39.58 -24.74
CA GLU A 7 -4.95 39.06 -25.52
C GLU A 7 -3.80 38.57 -24.62
N GLU A 8 -3.56 39.24 -23.49
CA GLU A 8 -2.55 38.82 -22.52
C GLU A 8 -2.96 37.53 -21.79
N LEU A 9 -4.25 37.36 -21.47
CA LEU A 9 -4.83 36.12 -20.94
C LEU A 9 -4.73 34.95 -21.93
N ASP A 10 -5.05 35.17 -23.21
CA ASP A 10 -4.96 34.14 -24.25
C ASP A 10 -3.51 33.71 -24.51
N LEU A 11 -2.56 34.65 -24.44
CA LEU A 11 -1.13 34.35 -24.55
C LEU A 11 -0.63 33.52 -23.36
N ILE A 12 -1.09 33.83 -22.14
CA ILE A 12 -0.80 33.03 -20.93
C ILE A 12 -1.41 31.63 -21.07
N LEU A 13 -2.66 31.51 -21.50
CA LEU A 13 -3.34 30.23 -21.70
C LEU A 13 -2.65 29.35 -22.74
N LYS A 14 -2.14 29.95 -23.82
CA LYS A 14 -1.38 29.25 -24.86
C LYS A 14 -0.05 28.71 -24.34
N LYS A 15 0.73 29.54 -23.65
CA LYS A 15 1.99 29.11 -23.01
C LYS A 15 1.75 28.01 -21.98
N PHE A 16 0.63 28.07 -21.26
CA PHE A 16 0.26 27.05 -20.28
C PHE A 16 -0.08 25.70 -20.93
N LYS A 17 -0.77 25.69 -22.08
CA LYS A 17 -1.05 24.46 -22.85
C LYS A 17 0.20 23.82 -23.43
N GLU A 18 1.14 24.63 -23.91
CA GLU A 18 2.44 24.16 -24.41
C GLU A 18 3.30 23.57 -23.28
N LEU A 19 3.28 24.20 -22.10
CA LEU A 19 3.93 23.67 -20.89
C LEU A 19 3.27 22.36 -20.43
N HIS A 20 1.93 22.26 -20.44
CA HIS A 20 1.19 21.04 -20.10
C HIS A 20 1.52 19.86 -21.01
N ALA A 21 1.57 20.09 -22.33
CA ALA A 21 1.93 19.03 -23.29
C ALA A 21 3.38 18.57 -23.10
N SER A 22 4.30 19.50 -22.84
CA SER A 22 5.70 19.20 -22.55
C SER A 22 5.85 18.42 -21.23
N LEU A 23 5.03 18.75 -20.23
CA LEU A 23 5.01 18.05 -18.94
C LEU A 23 4.45 16.63 -19.06
N GLN A 24 3.34 16.44 -19.80
CA GLN A 24 2.80 15.10 -20.08
C GLN A 24 3.80 14.21 -20.81
N GLN A 25 4.52 14.78 -21.77
CA GLN A 25 5.54 14.05 -22.49
C GLN A 25 6.70 13.65 -21.57
N ALA A 26 7.12 14.55 -20.67
CA ALA A 26 8.13 14.26 -19.66
C ALA A 26 7.64 13.22 -18.63
N GLU A 27 6.37 13.27 -18.21
CA GLU A 27 5.74 12.29 -17.31
C GLU A 27 5.72 10.89 -17.94
N GLU A 28 5.27 10.77 -19.19
CA GLU A 28 5.32 9.49 -19.91
C GLU A 28 6.74 8.98 -20.06
N GLN A 29 7.70 9.86 -20.31
CA GLN A 29 9.09 9.47 -20.50
C GLN A 29 9.72 9.00 -19.19
N VAL A 30 9.43 9.69 -18.08
CA VAL A 30 9.89 9.32 -16.73
C VAL A 30 9.22 8.02 -16.29
N LEU A 31 7.92 7.86 -16.49
CA LEU A 31 7.19 6.64 -16.15
C LEU A 31 7.70 5.44 -16.97
N ARG A 32 7.85 5.59 -18.30
CA ARG A 32 8.45 4.55 -19.14
C ARG A 32 9.86 4.20 -18.67
N THR A 33 10.69 5.20 -18.37
CA THR A 33 12.05 4.97 -17.85
C THR A 33 12.03 4.22 -16.52
N PHE A 34 11.12 4.55 -15.59
CA PHE A 34 10.98 3.85 -14.33
C PHE A 34 10.45 2.42 -14.51
N THR A 35 9.47 2.21 -15.38
CA THR A 35 8.94 0.88 -15.72
C THR A 35 10.02 0.02 -16.38
N ASP A 36 10.79 0.58 -17.30
CA ASP A 36 11.89 -0.11 -17.98
C ASP A 36 13.02 -0.47 -17.00
N ILE A 37 13.39 0.45 -16.09
CA ILE A 37 14.38 0.19 -15.03
C ILE A 37 13.85 -0.87 -14.04
N SER A 38 12.57 -0.80 -13.67
CA SER A 38 11.96 -1.77 -12.76
C SER A 38 11.91 -3.17 -13.39
N ALA A 39 11.44 -3.28 -14.63
CA ALA A 39 11.37 -4.53 -15.39
C ALA A 39 12.76 -5.13 -15.63
N GLU A 40 13.77 -4.30 -15.95
CA GLU A 40 15.14 -4.77 -16.11
C GLU A 40 15.74 -5.21 -14.77
N ASN A 41 15.48 -4.49 -13.67
CA ASN A 41 15.88 -4.90 -12.32
C ASN A 41 15.23 -6.24 -11.91
N GLU A 42 13.93 -6.42 -12.14
CA GLU A 42 13.22 -7.68 -11.89
C GLU A 42 13.82 -8.83 -12.71
N ARG A 43 14.10 -8.60 -13.99
CA ARG A 43 14.74 -9.58 -14.88
C ARG A 43 16.13 -9.95 -14.40
N LEU A 44 16.90 -8.97 -13.93
CA LEU A 44 18.25 -9.17 -13.40
C LEU A 44 18.21 -9.95 -12.08
N VAL A 45 17.30 -9.60 -11.18
CA VAL A 45 17.06 -10.34 -9.92
C VAL A 45 16.67 -11.79 -10.20
N PHE A 46 15.73 -12.03 -11.12
CA PHE A 46 15.29 -13.38 -11.47
C PHE A 46 16.43 -14.24 -12.05
N LYS A 47 17.24 -13.65 -12.93
CA LYS A 47 18.43 -14.30 -13.50
C LYS A 47 19.45 -14.65 -12.41
N THR A 48 19.71 -13.72 -11.50
CA THR A 48 20.68 -13.91 -10.41
C THR A 48 20.21 -14.97 -9.40
N ILE A 49 18.93 -14.99 -9.04
CA ILE A 49 18.33 -16.04 -8.20
C ILE A 49 18.46 -17.42 -8.85
N THR A 50 18.27 -17.50 -10.18
CA THR A 50 18.41 -18.76 -10.92
C THR A 50 19.86 -19.27 -10.87
N SER A 51 20.84 -18.38 -11.09
CA SER A 51 22.25 -18.71 -10.98
C SER A 51 22.71 -19.07 -9.56
N ILE A 52 22.12 -18.47 -8.52
CA ILE A 52 22.36 -18.87 -7.12
C ILE A 52 21.89 -20.31 -6.90
N LYS A 53 20.67 -20.65 -7.34
CA LYS A 53 20.12 -22.02 -7.22
C LYS A 53 20.98 -23.05 -7.95
N GLU A 54 21.50 -22.72 -9.13
CA GLU A 54 22.40 -23.60 -9.87
C GLU A 54 23.73 -23.84 -9.13
N LEU A 55 24.29 -22.79 -8.52
CA LEU A 55 25.50 -22.89 -7.71
C LEU A 55 25.27 -23.68 -6.41
N GLU A 56 24.13 -23.48 -5.74
CA GLU A 56 23.74 -24.27 -4.57
C GLU A 56 23.54 -25.76 -4.93
N ASN A 57 22.87 -26.06 -6.04
CA ASN A 57 22.74 -27.43 -6.54
C ASN A 57 24.10 -28.05 -6.88
N THR A 58 25.01 -27.27 -7.48
CA THR A 58 26.37 -27.71 -7.79
C THR A 58 27.15 -28.00 -6.50
N LYS A 59 26.97 -27.17 -5.47
CA LYS A 59 27.57 -27.36 -4.14
C LYS A 59 27.07 -28.64 -3.50
N THR A 60 25.76 -28.85 -3.45
CA THR A 60 25.13 -30.07 -2.92
C THR A 60 25.55 -31.31 -3.71
N TYR A 61 25.67 -31.21 -5.03
CA TYR A 61 26.16 -32.32 -5.86
C TYR A 61 27.61 -32.66 -5.53
N ALA A 62 28.50 -31.66 -5.45
CA ALA A 62 29.90 -31.85 -5.10
C ALA A 62 30.08 -32.42 -3.69
N GLU A 63 29.25 -31.99 -2.73
CA GLU A 63 29.26 -32.50 -1.36
C GLU A 63 28.95 -33.99 -1.28
N ASN A 64 27.96 -34.44 -2.06
CA ASN A 64 27.42 -35.79 -1.97
C ASN A 64 28.05 -36.80 -2.94
N ASN A 65 28.60 -36.35 -4.07
CA ASN A 65 28.99 -37.24 -5.17
C ASN A 65 30.47 -37.20 -5.56
N ILE A 66 31.25 -36.23 -5.06
CA ILE A 66 32.68 -36.13 -5.39
C ILE A 66 33.51 -36.68 -4.22
N GLY A 67 34.18 -37.82 -4.45
CA GLY A 67 35.06 -38.47 -3.49
C GLY A 67 36.51 -37.95 -3.48
N ASP A 68 36.92 -37.21 -4.52
CA ASP A 68 38.23 -36.54 -4.56
C ASP A 68 38.17 -35.26 -3.72
N ASN A 69 38.89 -35.26 -2.60
CA ASN A 69 38.89 -34.16 -1.63
C ASN A 69 39.48 -32.86 -2.19
N GLU A 70 40.49 -32.94 -3.05
CA GLU A 70 41.14 -31.75 -3.60
C GLU A 70 40.24 -31.11 -4.66
N LEU A 71 39.67 -31.91 -5.55
CA LEU A 71 38.69 -31.46 -6.54
C LEU A 71 37.42 -30.91 -5.90
N LYS A 72 36.87 -31.61 -4.89
CA LYS A 72 35.70 -31.16 -4.12
C LYS A 72 35.95 -29.80 -3.47
N SER A 73 37.08 -29.65 -2.77
CA SER A 73 37.43 -28.38 -2.12
C SER A 73 37.59 -27.23 -3.12
N GLY A 74 38.14 -27.51 -4.31
CA GLY A 74 38.25 -26.55 -5.40
C GLY A 74 36.89 -26.04 -5.91
N ILE A 75 35.94 -26.95 -6.14
CA ILE A 75 34.59 -26.63 -6.60
C ILE A 75 33.81 -25.83 -5.56
N LEU A 76 33.86 -26.24 -4.28
CA LEU A 76 33.18 -25.54 -3.19
C LEU A 76 33.70 -24.11 -3.04
N ARG A 77 35.03 -23.92 -3.09
CA ARG A 77 35.66 -22.61 -2.99
C ARG A 77 35.28 -21.68 -4.16
N ASP A 78 35.16 -22.22 -5.37
CA ASP A 78 34.75 -21.44 -6.54
C ASP A 78 33.26 -21.04 -6.45
N CYS A 79 32.40 -21.98 -6.01
CA CYS A 79 30.97 -21.70 -5.76
C CYS A 79 30.79 -20.61 -4.69
N ASP A 80 31.48 -20.70 -3.55
CA ASP A 80 31.37 -19.73 -2.46
C ASP A 80 31.82 -18.33 -2.88
N LYS A 81 32.88 -18.22 -3.70
CA LYS A 81 33.32 -16.95 -4.29
C LYS A 81 32.26 -16.35 -5.21
N LYS A 82 31.66 -17.17 -6.08
CA LYS A 82 30.61 -16.72 -7.00
C LYS A 82 29.33 -16.32 -6.27
N LEU A 83 28.91 -17.09 -5.26
CA LEU A 83 27.77 -16.78 -4.41
C LEU A 83 27.96 -15.46 -3.65
N THR A 84 29.15 -15.24 -3.07
CA THR A 84 29.46 -13.99 -2.37
C THR A 84 29.32 -12.77 -3.29
N LYS A 85 29.78 -12.91 -4.54
CA LYS A 85 29.66 -11.84 -5.55
C LYS A 85 28.20 -11.59 -5.96
N LEU A 86 27.44 -12.64 -6.26
CA LEU A 86 26.03 -12.52 -6.66
C LEU A 86 25.16 -11.97 -5.54
N ASN A 87 25.41 -12.36 -4.28
CA ASN A 87 24.69 -11.82 -3.12
C ASN A 87 24.96 -10.33 -2.89
N LYS A 88 26.18 -9.86 -3.18
CA LYS A 88 26.51 -8.44 -3.16
C LYS A 88 25.78 -7.67 -4.27
N GLU A 89 25.78 -8.20 -5.50
CA GLU A 89 25.05 -7.62 -6.63
C GLU A 89 23.53 -7.54 -6.35
N ILE A 90 22.93 -8.58 -5.76
CA ILE A 90 21.53 -8.55 -5.31
C ILE A 90 21.30 -7.47 -4.26
N SER A 91 22.20 -7.30 -3.30
CA SER A 91 22.05 -6.29 -2.24
C SER A 91 22.12 -4.87 -2.82
N GLU A 92 22.98 -4.65 -3.81
CA GLU A 92 23.09 -3.38 -4.53
C GLU A 92 21.84 -3.12 -5.39
N ILE A 93 21.33 -4.11 -6.11
CA ILE A 93 20.07 -4.03 -6.88
C ILE A 93 18.88 -3.82 -5.93
N ALA A 94 18.80 -4.49 -4.80
CA ALA A 94 17.73 -4.30 -3.82
C ALA A 94 17.76 -2.88 -3.24
N SER A 95 18.95 -2.32 -3.02
CA SER A 95 19.10 -0.92 -2.57
C SER A 95 18.64 0.08 -3.64
N SER A 96 18.92 -0.17 -4.92
CA SER A 96 18.46 0.69 -6.03
C SER A 96 16.98 0.46 -6.38
N HIS A 97 16.46 -0.75 -6.22
CA HIS A 97 15.05 -1.04 -6.40
C HIS A 97 14.22 -0.40 -5.29
N SER A 98 14.71 -0.43 -4.04
CA SER A 98 14.10 0.31 -2.94
C SER A 98 14.00 1.81 -3.29
N SER A 99 15.03 2.44 -3.85
CA SER A 99 14.99 3.86 -4.25
C SER A 99 14.02 4.15 -5.40
N VAL A 100 13.73 3.17 -6.26
CA VAL A 100 12.69 3.23 -7.30
C VAL A 100 11.28 3.04 -6.71
N VAL A 101 11.08 2.16 -5.73
CA VAL A 101 9.77 2.08 -5.04
C VAL A 101 9.52 3.33 -4.17
N TRP A 102 10.58 3.99 -3.68
CA TRP A 102 10.48 5.31 -3.07
C TRP A 102 10.13 6.42 -4.09
N SER A 103 10.42 6.23 -5.38
CA SER A 103 9.96 7.11 -6.45
C SER A 103 8.50 6.84 -6.86
N GLU A 104 7.91 5.69 -6.54
CA GLU A 104 6.46 5.44 -6.65
C GLU A 104 5.66 6.26 -5.62
N LEU A 105 6.11 6.33 -4.36
CA LEU A 105 5.57 7.28 -3.37
C LEU A 105 5.87 8.74 -3.75
N GLY A 106 7.01 8.98 -4.40
CA GLY A 106 7.36 10.25 -5.02
C GLY A 106 6.46 10.61 -6.21
N TYR A 107 6.01 9.61 -6.97
CA TYR A 107 5.10 9.70 -8.10
C TYR A 107 3.66 9.90 -7.63
N GLU A 108 3.21 9.22 -6.57
CA GLU A 108 1.96 9.54 -5.87
C GLU A 108 1.96 11.01 -5.39
N ARG A 109 3.10 11.48 -4.87
CA ARG A 109 3.29 12.88 -4.44
C ARG A 109 3.35 13.87 -5.61
N LEU A 110 3.97 13.51 -6.74
CA LEU A 110 4.02 14.33 -7.95
C LEU A 110 2.65 14.42 -8.63
N GLN A 111 1.94 13.29 -8.76
CA GLN A 111 0.56 13.22 -9.25
C GLN A 111 -0.37 14.08 -8.39
N TYR A 112 -0.21 14.05 -7.07
CA TYR A 112 -0.92 14.92 -6.13
C TYR A 112 -0.66 16.42 -6.39
N GLN A 113 0.61 16.82 -6.60
CA GLN A 113 0.97 18.20 -6.92
C GLN A 113 0.41 18.66 -8.27
N LEU A 114 0.41 17.78 -9.27
CA LEU A 114 -0.07 18.06 -10.63
C LEU A 114 -1.60 18.15 -10.72
N GLU A 115 -2.33 17.28 -10.01
CA GLU A 115 -3.79 17.29 -10.00
C GLU A 115 -4.35 18.46 -9.18
N SER A 116 -3.66 18.88 -8.11
CA SER A 116 -3.98 20.11 -7.37
C SER A 116 -3.91 21.34 -8.30
N ILE A 117 -2.90 21.38 -9.17
CA ILE A 117 -2.76 22.42 -10.20
C ILE A 117 -3.89 22.33 -11.24
N ARG A 118 -4.27 21.13 -11.70
CA ARG A 118 -5.41 20.92 -12.63
C ARG A 118 -6.76 21.37 -12.04
N ALA A 119 -7.02 21.10 -10.76
CA ALA A 119 -8.26 21.51 -10.08
C ALA A 119 -8.37 23.04 -9.92
N ILE A 120 -7.24 23.72 -9.70
CA ILE A 120 -7.15 25.19 -9.67
C ILE A 120 -7.37 25.79 -11.06
N CYS A 121 -6.89 25.16 -12.13
CA CYS A 121 -7.12 25.66 -13.49
C CYS A 121 -8.58 25.54 -13.95
N ASN A 122 -9.36 24.61 -13.37
CA ASN A 122 -10.76 24.39 -13.74
C ASN A 122 -11.76 25.14 -12.83
N SER A 123 -11.30 25.80 -11.76
CA SER A 123 -12.13 26.56 -10.84
C SER A 123 -11.58 27.98 -10.71
N ASN A 124 -12.42 29.02 -10.81
CA ASN A 124 -12.01 30.43 -10.66
C ASN A 124 -11.59 30.80 -9.21
N MET A 125 -10.97 29.90 -8.45
CA MET A 125 -10.53 30.12 -7.08
C MET A 125 -9.11 30.68 -7.03
N LYS A 126 -8.89 31.70 -6.20
CA LYS A 126 -7.56 32.24 -5.90
C LYS A 126 -6.69 31.20 -5.19
N LEU A 127 -5.41 31.18 -5.57
CA LEU A 127 -4.33 30.42 -4.93
C LEU A 127 -4.33 30.64 -3.41
N PRO A 128 -4.36 29.58 -2.58
CA PRO A 128 -3.75 29.67 -1.26
C PRO A 128 -2.23 29.73 -1.47
N GLU A 129 -1.55 30.60 -0.71
CA GLU A 129 -0.09 30.69 -0.74
C GLU A 129 0.53 29.33 -0.38
N ILE A 130 1.12 28.67 -1.39
CA ILE A 130 1.91 27.45 -1.19
C ILE A 130 3.28 27.90 -0.67
N THR A 131 3.43 27.92 0.64
CA THR A 131 4.76 27.88 1.25
C THR A 131 5.30 26.45 1.13
N ASN A 132 6.59 26.31 0.78
CA ASN A 132 7.29 25.02 0.78
C ASN A 132 6.87 24.17 2.00
N PRO A 133 6.41 22.91 1.86
CA PRO A 133 6.09 22.10 3.02
C PRO A 133 7.40 21.53 3.58
N SER A 134 8.22 22.38 4.19
CA SER A 134 8.85 22.01 5.46
C SER A 134 7.70 21.70 6.41
N TYR A 135 7.49 20.42 6.78
CA TYR A 135 6.51 19.94 7.80
C TYR A 135 5.53 21.03 8.22
N SER A 136 4.64 21.47 7.31
CA SER A 136 3.86 22.67 7.56
C SER A 136 2.73 22.25 8.48
N GLY A 137 2.97 22.35 9.78
CA GLY A 137 2.06 22.01 10.86
C GLY A 137 0.77 22.83 10.75
N GLY A 138 -0.18 22.31 9.99
CA GLY A 138 -1.59 22.64 10.20
C GLY A 138 -2.06 22.05 11.53
N ILE A 139 -3.18 22.57 12.04
CA ILE A 139 -3.75 22.14 13.32
C ILE A 139 -4.65 20.93 13.04
N PRO A 140 -4.35 19.73 13.58
CA PRO A 140 -5.27 18.60 13.50
C PRO A 140 -6.67 18.99 13.98
N GLY A 141 -7.68 18.50 13.27
CA GLY A 141 -9.08 18.83 13.54
C GLY A 141 -9.66 20.01 12.80
N THR A 142 -8.86 20.69 11.97
CA THR A 142 -9.37 21.73 11.06
C THR A 142 -9.75 21.17 9.69
N HIS A 143 -8.96 20.24 9.15
CA HIS A 143 -9.19 19.53 7.90
C HIS A 143 -8.33 18.26 7.84
N LEU A 144 -8.65 17.35 6.90
CA LEU A 144 -7.74 16.27 6.49
C LEU A 144 -6.83 16.82 5.38
N VAL A 145 -5.61 16.29 5.25
CA VAL A 145 -4.70 16.68 4.16
C VAL A 145 -4.30 15.48 3.30
N TRP A 146 -3.86 14.39 3.91
CA TRP A 146 -3.54 13.17 3.17
C TRP A 146 -4.09 11.93 3.87
N PRO A 147 -5.43 11.79 3.91
CA PRO A 147 -6.05 10.62 4.50
C PRO A 147 -5.73 9.39 3.63
N ASN A 148 -5.20 8.34 4.25
CA ASN A 148 -4.84 7.12 3.52
C ASN A 148 -5.69 5.93 3.92
N HIS A 149 -5.84 5.68 5.21
CA HIS A 149 -6.56 4.52 5.74
C HIS A 149 -7.46 4.92 6.91
N ILE A 150 -8.48 4.12 7.18
CA ILE A 150 -9.41 4.32 8.29
C ILE A 150 -9.54 3.06 9.12
N ALA A 151 -9.88 3.25 10.39
CA ALA A 151 -10.37 2.22 11.29
C ALA A 151 -11.54 2.77 12.10
N ILE A 152 -12.46 1.90 12.51
CA ILE A 152 -13.66 2.28 13.26
C ILE A 152 -13.69 1.56 14.60
N GLU A 153 -13.95 2.32 15.66
CA GLU A 153 -14.24 1.77 16.98
C GLU A 153 -15.68 1.26 17.00
N GLU A 154 -15.86 -0.05 17.09
CA GLU A 154 -17.16 -0.70 16.97
C GLU A 154 -18.18 -0.24 18.03
N GLN A 155 -17.73 0.02 19.25
CA GLN A 155 -18.59 0.37 20.39
C GLN A 155 -19.21 1.75 20.25
N THR A 156 -18.50 2.71 19.65
CA THR A 156 -18.89 4.13 19.59
C THR A 156 -19.26 4.57 18.17
N GLY A 157 -18.74 3.89 17.16
CA GLY A 157 -18.73 4.33 15.77
C GLY A 157 -17.71 5.45 15.50
N ASN A 158 -16.77 5.71 16.41
CA ASN A 158 -15.73 6.71 16.18
C ASN A 158 -14.82 6.28 15.03
N ILE A 159 -14.48 7.25 14.19
CA ILE A 159 -13.72 7.07 12.95
C ILE A 159 -12.30 7.55 13.20
N TYR A 160 -11.34 6.65 13.08
CA TYR A 160 -9.92 6.91 13.18
C TYR A 160 -9.38 7.03 11.76
N VAL A 161 -8.81 8.18 11.42
CA VAL A 161 -8.26 8.47 10.10
C VAL A 161 -6.76 8.63 10.21
N CYS A 162 -6.04 7.83 9.44
CA CYS A 162 -4.61 7.97 9.23
C CYS A 162 -4.36 9.12 8.25
N ASP A 163 -3.85 10.25 8.75
CA ASP A 163 -3.47 11.42 7.95
C ASP A 163 -1.94 11.50 7.83
N ILE A 164 -1.45 11.07 6.67
CA ILE A 164 -0.01 10.91 6.42
C ILE A 164 0.71 12.26 6.50
N GLN A 165 0.11 13.31 5.95
CA GLN A 165 0.77 14.61 5.86
C GLN A 165 0.89 15.28 7.23
N TYR A 166 -0.11 15.10 8.09
CA TYR A 166 -0.02 15.56 9.48
C TYR A 166 0.81 14.66 10.37
N CYS A 167 1.20 13.45 9.93
CA CYS A 167 1.87 12.49 10.79
C CYS A 167 1.03 12.16 12.04
N LYS A 168 -0.30 12.16 11.89
CA LYS A 168 -1.27 12.01 12.99
C LYS A 168 -2.37 11.01 12.63
N ILE A 169 -2.89 10.38 13.68
CA ILE A 169 -4.16 9.65 13.63
C ILE A 169 -5.21 10.55 14.26
N GLN A 170 -6.13 11.03 13.44
CA GLN A 170 -7.21 11.93 13.82
C GLN A 170 -8.48 11.12 14.11
N ILE A 171 -9.25 11.52 15.12
CA ILE A 171 -10.44 10.82 15.59
C ILE A 171 -11.65 11.72 15.40
N PHE A 172 -12.68 11.17 14.78
CA PHE A 172 -13.95 11.82 14.51
C PHE A 172 -15.08 10.99 15.11
N ASP A 173 -16.19 11.62 15.45
CA ASP A 173 -17.39 10.88 15.79
C ASP A 173 -18.02 10.23 14.55
N LYS A 174 -19.05 9.42 14.76
CA LYS A 174 -19.82 8.76 13.69
C LYS A 174 -20.54 9.72 12.72
N LYS A 175 -20.50 11.03 12.97
CA LYS A 175 -21.03 12.09 12.09
C LYS A 175 -19.89 12.89 11.44
N ALA A 176 -18.67 12.36 11.46
CA ALA A 176 -17.45 13.01 10.96
C ALA A 176 -17.13 14.35 11.64
N LYS A 177 -17.62 14.60 12.87
CA LYS A 177 -17.18 15.75 13.66
C LYS A 177 -15.87 15.40 14.34
N TYR A 178 -14.85 16.25 14.17
CA TYR A 178 -13.58 16.06 14.84
C TYR A 178 -13.73 16.03 16.36
N LEU A 179 -13.07 15.06 16.99
CA LEU A 179 -13.01 14.89 18.44
C LEU A 179 -11.64 15.28 18.98
N ARG A 180 -10.59 14.59 18.51
CA ARG A 180 -9.21 14.76 18.96
C ARG A 180 -8.25 14.04 17.99
N HIS A 181 -6.97 14.01 18.32
CA HIS A 181 -5.98 13.16 17.66
C HIS A 181 -5.10 12.47 18.71
N PHE A 182 -4.30 11.50 18.28
CA PHE A 182 -3.29 10.90 19.16
C PHE A 182 -2.13 11.85 19.40
N GLU A 183 -1.72 11.99 20.66
CA GLU A 183 -0.52 12.73 21.06
C GLU A 183 0.78 11.93 20.83
N HIS A 184 0.90 11.35 19.63
CA HIS A 184 2.09 10.68 19.13
C HIS A 184 2.43 11.25 17.74
N ILE A 185 3.70 11.23 17.34
CA ILE A 185 4.13 11.64 15.99
C ILE A 185 4.36 10.36 15.19
N PHE A 186 3.46 10.08 14.25
CA PHE A 186 3.57 8.90 13.41
C PHE A 186 4.40 9.18 12.17
N HIS A 187 5.31 8.28 11.82
CA HIS A 187 6.16 8.42 10.67
C HIS A 187 5.65 7.56 9.51
N LYS A 188 4.92 8.21 8.58
CA LYS A 188 4.30 7.53 7.42
C LYS A 188 3.44 6.31 7.81
N PRO A 189 2.43 6.50 8.69
CA PRO A 189 1.51 5.43 9.01
C PRO A 189 0.82 4.93 7.74
N ARG A 190 0.95 3.63 7.44
CA ARG A 190 0.41 3.03 6.21
C ARG A 190 -0.96 2.43 6.45
N ALA A 191 -1.09 1.64 7.52
CA ALA A 191 -2.30 0.92 7.87
C ALA A 191 -2.63 1.06 9.35
N ILE A 192 -3.92 1.10 9.67
CA ILE A 192 -4.44 1.15 11.04
C ILE A 192 -5.55 0.12 11.26
N LEU A 193 -5.69 -0.34 12.51
CA LEU A 193 -6.73 -1.25 12.97
C LEU A 193 -7.14 -0.87 14.41
N ILE A 194 -8.45 -0.82 14.68
CA ILE A 194 -8.97 -0.75 16.06
C ILE A 194 -9.48 -2.14 16.45
N LYS A 195 -8.98 -2.67 17.57
CA LYS A 195 -9.44 -3.94 18.13
C LYS A 195 -9.24 -3.96 19.64
N ASN A 196 -10.24 -4.40 20.40
CA ASN A 196 -10.17 -4.56 21.86
C ASN A 196 -9.65 -3.29 22.58
N SER A 197 -10.21 -2.12 22.27
CA SER A 197 -9.78 -0.81 22.79
C SER A 197 -8.31 -0.44 22.52
N LYS A 198 -7.70 -1.05 21.51
CA LYS A 198 -6.34 -0.75 21.07
C LYS A 198 -6.33 -0.28 19.63
N LEU A 199 -5.49 0.70 19.37
CA LEU A 199 -5.10 1.13 18.04
C LEU A 199 -3.79 0.44 17.68
N TYR A 200 -3.81 -0.28 16.57
CA TYR A 200 -2.62 -0.88 15.96
C TYR A 200 -2.25 -0.06 14.73
N VAL A 201 -0.96 0.20 14.53
CA VAL A 201 -0.44 1.03 13.45
C VAL A 201 0.79 0.38 12.83
N ILE A 202 0.88 0.40 11.51
CA ILE A 202 2.10 0.03 10.78
C ILE A 202 2.74 1.28 10.16
N GLU A 203 4.04 1.44 10.38
CA GLU A 203 4.88 2.47 9.73
C GLU A 203 5.93 1.82 8.84
N ASN A 204 5.93 2.18 7.56
CA ASN A 204 6.99 1.78 6.63
C ASN A 204 8.06 2.88 6.58
N LEU A 205 9.15 2.66 7.29
CA LEU A 205 10.31 3.56 7.29
C LEU A 205 11.36 3.08 6.29
N SER A 206 12.32 3.95 5.97
CA SER A 206 13.34 3.66 4.94
C SER A 206 14.22 2.45 5.25
N ASN A 207 14.40 2.11 6.52
CA ASN A 207 15.32 1.08 6.98
C ASN A 207 14.70 0.05 7.94
N HIS A 208 13.41 0.14 8.24
CA HIS A 208 12.68 -0.81 9.08
C HIS A 208 11.17 -0.60 8.97
N ILE A 209 10.41 -1.58 9.48
CA ILE A 209 8.97 -1.47 9.64
C ILE A 209 8.69 -1.36 11.14
N LYS A 210 7.88 -0.41 11.58
CA LYS A 210 7.40 -0.39 12.97
C LYS A 210 5.96 -0.84 13.04
N PHE A 211 5.68 -1.62 14.07
CA PHE A 211 4.34 -1.96 14.49
C PHE A 211 4.14 -1.36 15.87
N LEU A 212 3.17 -0.45 15.98
CA LEU A 212 2.87 0.29 17.19
C LEU A 212 1.49 -0.11 17.69
N VAL A 213 1.33 -0.18 19.02
CA VAL A 213 0.03 -0.41 19.65
C VAL A 213 -0.19 0.64 20.73
N PHE A 214 -1.33 1.31 20.67
CA PHE A 214 -1.74 2.31 21.63
C PHE A 214 -3.07 1.92 22.28
N SER A 215 -3.27 2.32 23.53
CA SER A 215 -4.59 2.37 24.13
C SER A 215 -5.38 3.52 23.51
N ILE A 216 -6.63 3.27 23.08
CA ILE A 216 -7.48 4.34 22.54
C ILE A 216 -8.11 5.23 23.64
N GLU A 217 -8.07 4.77 24.89
CA GLU A 217 -8.69 5.47 26.03
C GLU A 217 -7.84 6.64 26.51
N ASN A 218 -6.51 6.49 26.50
CA ASN A 218 -5.58 7.44 27.11
C ASN A 218 -4.32 7.69 26.27
N ASP A 219 -4.30 7.24 25.01
CA ASP A 219 -3.18 7.38 24.06
C ASP A 219 -1.85 6.75 24.52
N GLN A 220 -1.89 5.89 25.54
CA GLN A 220 -0.70 5.24 26.05
C GLN A 220 -0.12 4.28 25.00
N GLU A 221 1.17 4.42 24.69
CA GLU A 221 1.92 3.42 23.93
C GLU A 221 2.04 2.13 24.76
N LEU A 222 1.47 1.05 24.24
CA LEU A 222 1.42 -0.26 24.90
C LEU A 222 2.51 -1.19 24.38
N PHE A 223 2.88 -1.06 23.11
CA PHE A 223 3.80 -1.96 22.46
C PHE A 223 4.43 -1.33 21.23
N VAL A 224 5.71 -1.62 21.00
CA VAL A 224 6.43 -1.29 19.77
C VAL A 224 7.26 -2.51 19.37
N SER A 225 7.13 -2.91 18.12
CA SER A 225 8.00 -3.91 17.52
C SER A 225 8.60 -3.41 16.22
N LYS A 226 9.85 -3.81 15.97
CA LYS A 226 10.65 -3.35 14.84
C LYS A 226 10.97 -4.53 13.92
N GLY A 227 10.29 -4.57 12.79
CA GLY A 227 10.59 -5.51 11.70
C GLY A 227 11.83 -5.06 10.93
N VAL A 228 12.62 -6.01 10.46
CA VAL A 228 13.81 -5.75 9.66
C VAL A 228 13.51 -5.93 8.17
N PRO A 229 14.12 -5.13 7.27
CA PRO A 229 13.98 -5.34 5.84
C PRO A 229 14.55 -6.69 5.41
N GLY A 230 13.88 -7.39 4.49
CA GLY A 230 14.40 -8.62 3.89
C GLY A 230 13.31 -9.55 3.36
N VAL A 231 13.75 -10.68 2.79
CA VAL A 231 12.89 -11.65 2.07
C VAL A 231 12.63 -12.93 2.87
N ASN A 232 13.30 -13.10 4.02
CA ASN A 232 13.11 -14.28 4.85
C ASN A 232 11.83 -14.19 5.71
N LYS A 233 11.53 -15.26 6.44
CA LYS A 233 10.44 -15.32 7.42
C LYS A 233 10.70 -14.33 8.56
N GLY A 234 9.73 -13.49 8.88
CA GLY A 234 9.85 -12.47 9.93
C GLY A 234 10.66 -11.22 9.54
N GLU A 235 11.23 -11.20 8.33
CA GLU A 235 11.73 -10.00 7.67
C GLU A 235 10.62 -9.42 6.77
N PHE A 236 10.72 -8.16 6.35
CA PHE A 236 9.64 -7.49 5.64
C PHE A 236 10.14 -6.69 4.42
N GLY A 237 9.32 -6.59 3.38
CA GLY A 237 9.45 -5.58 2.34
C GLY A 237 8.59 -4.37 2.68
N ILE A 238 7.88 -3.84 1.68
CA ILE A 238 6.82 -2.87 1.93
C ILE A 238 5.54 -3.61 2.34
N THR A 239 5.12 -3.37 3.59
CA THR A 239 3.84 -3.85 4.09
C THR A 239 2.70 -2.97 3.58
N SER A 240 1.56 -3.56 3.27
CA SER A 240 0.43 -2.84 2.68
C SER A 240 -0.74 -2.73 3.67
N SER A 241 -1.05 -3.82 4.37
CA SER A 241 -2.13 -3.90 5.35
C SER A 241 -1.90 -5.04 6.34
N PHE A 242 -2.72 -5.08 7.38
CA PHE A 242 -2.75 -6.18 8.34
C PHE A 242 -4.14 -6.35 8.95
N ASP A 243 -4.36 -7.53 9.51
CA ASP A 243 -5.48 -7.83 10.40
C ASP A 243 -5.03 -8.84 11.48
N ILE A 244 -5.76 -8.91 12.59
CA ILE A 244 -5.42 -9.72 13.75
C ILE A 244 -6.57 -10.67 14.04
N ASP A 245 -6.29 -11.95 14.25
CA ASP A 245 -7.32 -12.92 14.61
C ASP A 245 -7.64 -12.96 16.12
N SER A 246 -8.51 -13.87 16.55
CA SER A 246 -8.88 -14.05 17.95
C SER A 246 -7.76 -14.64 18.82
N ASN A 247 -6.72 -15.20 18.21
CA ASN A 247 -5.56 -15.79 18.87
C ASN A 247 -4.33 -14.85 18.87
N ASP A 248 -4.54 -13.56 18.56
CA ASP A 248 -3.50 -12.54 18.43
C ASP A 248 -2.43 -12.88 17.38
N ARG A 249 -2.82 -13.64 16.34
CA ARG A 249 -1.99 -13.86 15.15
C ARG A 249 -2.21 -12.73 14.16
N TRP A 250 -1.11 -12.17 13.67
CA TRP A 250 -1.08 -11.02 12.79
C TRP A 250 -0.89 -11.49 11.37
N TYR A 251 -1.84 -11.15 10.50
CA TYR A 251 -1.84 -11.47 9.09
C TYR A 251 -1.47 -10.20 8.34
N ILE A 252 -0.29 -10.18 7.73
CA ILE A 252 0.30 -8.99 7.13
C ILE A 252 0.47 -9.23 5.65
N THR A 253 -0.01 -8.29 4.83
CA THR A 253 0.23 -8.29 3.39
C THR A 253 1.45 -7.46 3.04
N GLU A 254 2.23 -7.95 2.09
CA GLU A 254 3.38 -7.26 1.53
C GLU A 254 3.24 -7.16 0.02
N SER A 255 2.97 -5.93 -0.46
CA SER A 255 2.86 -5.65 -1.88
C SER A 255 4.16 -5.92 -2.62
N ASP A 256 5.31 -5.62 -2.02
CA ASP A 256 6.60 -5.70 -2.72
C ASP A 256 7.02 -7.15 -2.99
N HIS A 257 6.96 -7.98 -1.95
CA HIS A 257 7.29 -9.40 -2.03
C HIS A 257 6.11 -10.29 -2.45
N CYS A 258 4.97 -9.67 -2.77
CA CYS A 258 3.73 -10.33 -3.20
C CYS A 258 3.36 -11.51 -2.29
N ARG A 259 3.38 -11.28 -0.98
CA ARG A 259 3.23 -12.34 0.03
C ARG A 259 2.34 -11.93 1.19
N ILE A 260 1.96 -12.95 1.96
CA ILE A 260 1.26 -12.79 3.24
C ILE A 260 2.06 -13.52 4.32
N GLN A 261 2.34 -12.85 5.43
CA GLN A 261 2.95 -13.46 6.62
C GLN A 261 1.95 -13.55 7.76
N ILE A 262 1.97 -14.67 8.47
CA ILE A 262 1.20 -14.94 9.70
C ILE A 262 2.20 -15.07 10.83
N LEU A 263 2.21 -14.08 11.72
CA LEU A 263 3.21 -13.90 12.77
C LEU A 263 2.54 -13.69 14.13
N ASN A 264 3.28 -13.83 15.22
CA ASN A 264 2.88 -13.25 16.50
C ASN A 264 3.42 -11.81 16.64
N PRO A 265 3.03 -11.06 17.69
CA PRO A 265 3.54 -9.70 17.92
C PRO A 265 5.07 -9.61 18.02
N ASN A 266 5.74 -10.69 18.41
CA ASN A 266 7.20 -10.80 18.50
C ASN A 266 7.88 -11.13 17.15
N PHE A 267 7.11 -11.18 16.05
CA PHE A 267 7.52 -11.62 14.72
C PHE A 267 8.06 -13.05 14.65
N GLU A 268 7.76 -13.87 15.66
CA GLU A 268 7.95 -15.30 15.52
C GLU A 268 6.92 -15.82 14.53
N HIS A 269 7.44 -16.52 13.54
CA HIS A 269 6.68 -16.81 12.34
C HIS A 269 5.90 -18.12 12.46
N TYR A 270 4.58 -18.06 12.25
CA TYR A 270 3.75 -19.25 12.12
C TYR A 270 3.74 -19.79 10.69
N ARG A 271 3.45 -18.95 9.69
CA ARG A 271 3.28 -19.36 8.29
C ARG A 271 3.41 -18.17 7.34
N PHE A 272 3.81 -18.40 6.08
CA PHE A 272 3.73 -17.39 5.03
C PHE A 272 3.39 -18.01 3.68
N PHE A 273 2.84 -17.19 2.79
CA PHE A 273 2.42 -17.56 1.43
C PHE A 273 3.03 -16.57 0.45
N SER A 274 3.71 -17.07 -0.59
CA SER A 274 4.41 -16.21 -1.56
C SER A 274 3.86 -16.31 -2.99
N ALA A 275 4.23 -15.30 -3.79
CA ALA A 275 3.82 -15.03 -5.15
C ALA A 275 3.87 -16.23 -6.10
N SER A 276 4.82 -17.15 -5.93
CA SER A 276 5.02 -18.26 -6.87
C SER A 276 3.87 -19.26 -6.91
N THR A 277 2.86 -19.12 -6.04
CA THR A 277 1.75 -20.07 -5.97
C THR A 277 0.34 -19.46 -5.79
N THR A 278 0.17 -18.18 -5.39
CA THR A 278 -1.19 -17.69 -4.98
C THR A 278 -1.51 -16.20 -5.20
N PHE A 279 -0.58 -15.24 -5.08
CA PHE A 279 -0.88 -13.79 -5.07
C PHE A 279 -0.03 -12.98 -6.08
N SER A 280 -0.58 -11.91 -6.65
CA SER A 280 0.17 -11.00 -7.55
C SER A 280 0.58 -9.68 -6.92
N ASN A 281 -0.26 -9.08 -6.07
CA ASN A 281 -0.03 -7.87 -5.31
C ASN A 281 -1.08 -7.81 -4.17
N PRO A 282 -0.88 -8.53 -3.06
CA PRO A 282 -1.79 -8.49 -1.94
C PRO A 282 -1.73 -7.10 -1.30
N ILE A 283 -2.80 -6.31 -1.42
CA ILE A 283 -2.86 -4.94 -0.91
C ILE A 283 -3.50 -4.90 0.48
N GLN A 284 -4.73 -5.40 0.60
CA GLN A 284 -5.48 -5.34 1.86
C GLN A 284 -5.92 -6.73 2.31
N ILE A 285 -5.97 -6.92 3.62
CA ILE A 285 -6.40 -8.16 4.26
C ILE A 285 -7.48 -7.89 5.31
N ARG A 286 -8.46 -8.80 5.39
CA ARG A 286 -9.56 -8.79 6.36
C ARG A 286 -9.85 -10.20 6.87
N ILE A 287 -10.11 -10.34 8.15
CA ILE A 287 -10.49 -11.60 8.79
C ILE A 287 -11.96 -11.52 9.19
N ARG A 288 -12.73 -12.52 8.75
CA ARG A 288 -14.16 -12.65 9.10
C ARG A 288 -14.55 -14.12 9.08
N ASP A 289 -15.30 -14.56 10.10
CA ASP A 289 -15.82 -15.94 10.20
C ASP A 289 -14.76 -17.04 10.01
N ASN A 290 -13.58 -16.88 10.64
CA ASN A 290 -12.43 -17.76 10.49
C ASN A 290 -11.88 -17.89 9.06
N ASN A 291 -12.24 -16.96 8.17
CA ASN A 291 -11.67 -16.82 6.84
C ASN A 291 -10.87 -15.53 6.73
N VAL A 292 -9.87 -15.56 5.87
CA VAL A 292 -8.98 -14.48 5.51
C VAL A 292 -9.30 -14.09 4.08
N TYR A 293 -9.60 -12.82 3.86
CA TYR A 293 -9.93 -12.25 2.55
C TYR A 293 -8.83 -11.26 2.19
N VAL A 294 -8.27 -11.43 1.00
CA VAL A 294 -7.11 -10.68 0.54
C VAL A 294 -7.48 -10.01 -0.77
N LEU A 295 -7.47 -8.68 -0.79
CA LEU A 295 -7.56 -7.90 -2.02
C LEU A 295 -6.22 -7.99 -2.73
N ASP A 296 -6.21 -8.70 -3.85
CA ASP A 296 -5.04 -8.98 -4.68
C ASP A 296 -5.19 -8.26 -6.02
N VAL A 297 -4.30 -7.30 -6.28
CA VAL A 297 -4.35 -6.45 -7.48
C VAL A 297 -3.34 -6.98 -8.50
N PRO A 298 -3.67 -7.12 -9.79
CA PRO A 298 -2.68 -7.56 -10.78
C PRO A 298 -1.53 -6.56 -10.93
N LYS A 299 -0.28 -7.00 -10.72
CA LYS A 299 0.94 -6.19 -10.97
C LYS A 299 1.42 -6.25 -12.41
N ALA A 300 1.31 -7.44 -13.03
CA ALA A 300 1.93 -7.75 -14.32
C ALA A 300 1.10 -7.30 -15.54
N GLU A 301 -0.05 -6.67 -15.32
CA GLU A 301 -0.95 -6.25 -16.38
C GLU A 301 -0.96 -4.72 -16.49
N ILE A 302 -0.87 -4.23 -17.72
CA ILE A 302 -1.04 -2.81 -18.01
C ILE A 302 -2.53 -2.52 -17.87
N ASP A 303 -2.90 -1.77 -16.83
CA ASP A 303 -4.27 -1.30 -16.58
C ASP A 303 -5.31 -2.42 -16.41
N PRO A 304 -5.16 -3.28 -15.38
CA PRO A 304 -6.10 -4.37 -15.14
C PRO A 304 -7.47 -3.79 -14.79
N HIS A 305 -8.47 -4.10 -15.62
CA HIS A 305 -9.87 -3.75 -15.36
C HIS A 305 -10.55 -4.71 -14.39
N TYR A 306 -9.81 -5.24 -13.42
CA TYR A 306 -10.33 -6.13 -12.39
C TYR A 306 -9.39 -6.19 -11.18
N VAL A 307 -9.94 -6.62 -10.04
CA VAL A 307 -9.19 -7.03 -8.86
C VAL A 307 -9.62 -8.42 -8.43
N LYS A 308 -8.81 -9.10 -7.62
CA LYS A 308 -9.12 -10.43 -7.07
C LYS A 308 -9.34 -10.33 -5.57
N VAL A 309 -10.30 -11.10 -5.06
CA VAL A 309 -10.41 -11.41 -3.63
C VAL A 309 -10.00 -12.87 -3.44
N CYS A 310 -8.80 -13.09 -2.92
CA CYS A 310 -8.30 -14.40 -2.57
C CYS A 310 -8.77 -14.74 -1.15
N ILE A 311 -9.40 -15.90 -0.99
CA ILE A 311 -10.02 -16.35 0.26
C ILE A 311 -9.25 -17.55 0.78
N LEU A 312 -8.87 -17.51 2.05
CA LEU A 312 -8.17 -18.57 2.76
C LEU A 312 -8.89 -18.85 4.07
N LYS A 313 -8.70 -20.04 4.64
CA LYS A 313 -8.99 -20.29 6.06
C LYS A 313 -7.96 -19.58 6.93
N ILE A 314 -8.28 -19.42 8.20
CA ILE A 314 -7.37 -18.81 9.18
C ILE A 314 -6.10 -19.64 9.41
N ASP A 315 -6.10 -20.95 9.14
CA ASP A 315 -4.88 -21.76 9.12
C ASP A 315 -4.00 -21.52 7.87
N GLY A 316 -4.49 -20.69 6.94
CA GLY A 316 -3.87 -20.33 5.67
C GLY A 316 -4.15 -21.31 4.52
N THR A 317 -5.05 -22.27 4.69
CA THR A 317 -5.51 -23.12 3.59
C THR A 317 -6.25 -22.26 2.56
N TYR A 318 -5.75 -22.21 1.33
CA TYR A 318 -6.41 -21.51 0.24
C TYR A 318 -7.76 -22.15 -0.09
N LEU A 319 -8.81 -21.33 -0.25
CA LEU A 319 -10.16 -21.77 -0.54
C LEU A 319 -10.54 -21.51 -1.99
N LYS A 320 -10.55 -20.23 -2.39
CA LYS A 320 -10.92 -19.80 -3.74
C LYS A 320 -10.46 -18.37 -4.02
N THR A 321 -10.54 -17.97 -5.28
CA THR A 321 -10.44 -16.57 -5.71
C THR A 321 -11.75 -16.14 -6.34
N VAL A 322 -12.19 -14.93 -6.01
CA VAL A 322 -13.31 -14.25 -6.65
C VAL A 322 -12.75 -13.10 -7.48
N VAL A 323 -13.16 -12.97 -8.74
CA VAL A 323 -12.74 -11.88 -9.63
C VAL A 323 -13.80 -10.79 -9.59
N LEU A 324 -13.38 -9.56 -9.32
CA LEU A 324 -14.24 -8.37 -9.32
C LEU A 324 -13.92 -7.56 -10.57
N SER A 325 -14.63 -7.87 -11.65
CA SER A 325 -14.44 -7.22 -12.95
C SER A 325 -14.96 -5.78 -12.97
N GLY A 326 -14.36 -4.96 -13.83
CA GLY A 326 -14.68 -3.55 -13.97
C GLY A 326 -14.13 -2.70 -12.82
N VAL A 327 -13.15 -3.15 -12.04
CA VAL A 327 -12.44 -2.34 -11.04
C VAL A 327 -11.09 -1.95 -11.60
N TYR A 328 -10.84 -0.65 -11.80
CA TYR A 328 -9.66 -0.18 -12.53
C TYR A 328 -8.45 0.05 -11.61
N PHE A 329 -8.68 0.63 -10.44
CA PHE A 329 -7.62 0.79 -9.46
C PHE A 329 -8.20 0.80 -8.05
N SER A 330 -7.86 -0.20 -7.24
CA SER A 330 -8.29 -0.28 -5.85
C SER A 330 -7.12 -0.47 -4.91
N MET A 331 -7.25 0.11 -3.72
CA MET A 331 -6.35 -0.18 -2.61
C MET A 331 -7.09 -0.72 -1.38
N TYR A 332 -8.41 -0.61 -1.34
CA TYR A 332 -9.18 -0.96 -0.16
C TYR A 332 -10.54 -1.55 -0.53
N PHE A 333 -10.95 -2.53 0.24
CA PHE A 333 -12.26 -3.13 0.24
C PHE A 333 -12.76 -3.33 1.68
N SER A 334 -14.06 -3.53 1.80
CA SER A 334 -14.71 -3.95 3.03
C SER A 334 -15.72 -5.06 2.73
N ILE A 335 -16.06 -5.82 3.76
CA ILE A 335 -16.94 -6.97 3.66
C ILE A 335 -18.11 -6.72 4.60
N THR A 336 -19.32 -6.74 4.07
CA THR A 336 -20.54 -6.55 4.87
C THR A 336 -20.97 -7.85 5.53
N ASP A 337 -21.70 -7.78 6.65
CA ASP A 337 -22.29 -8.98 7.30
C ASP A 337 -23.28 -9.73 6.39
N SER A 338 -23.83 -9.04 5.38
CA SER A 338 -24.71 -9.63 4.36
C SER A 338 -23.96 -10.25 3.17
N ASN A 339 -22.65 -10.46 3.27
CA ASN A 339 -21.81 -11.07 2.22
C ASN A 339 -21.77 -10.27 0.92
N TYR A 340 -21.47 -8.98 1.02
CA TYR A 340 -21.11 -8.14 -0.11
C TYR A 340 -19.67 -7.63 0.02
N TYR A 341 -18.96 -7.54 -1.09
CA TYR A 341 -17.72 -6.78 -1.18
C TYR A 341 -18.04 -5.33 -1.54
N ILE A 342 -17.49 -4.39 -0.79
CA ILE A 342 -17.50 -2.97 -1.15
C ILE A 342 -16.05 -2.57 -1.44
N VAL A 343 -15.76 -2.19 -2.68
CA VAL A 343 -14.41 -1.93 -3.15
C VAL A 343 -14.30 -0.47 -3.54
N SER A 344 -13.22 0.20 -3.13
CA SER A 344 -12.92 1.55 -3.64
C SER A 344 -12.35 1.45 -5.04
N ASP A 345 -12.94 2.14 -6.01
CA ASP A 345 -12.35 2.34 -7.32
C ASP A 345 -11.84 3.77 -7.40
N ILE A 346 -10.53 3.91 -7.24
CA ILE A 346 -9.82 5.19 -7.19
C ILE A 346 -9.85 5.88 -8.55
N ARG A 347 -9.80 5.12 -9.65
CA ARG A 347 -9.76 5.69 -11.00
C ARG A 347 -11.15 6.11 -11.46
N ASP A 348 -12.16 5.28 -11.24
CA ASP A 348 -13.55 5.66 -11.53
C ASP A 348 -14.12 6.62 -10.47
N GLU A 349 -13.37 6.82 -9.38
CA GLU A 349 -13.69 7.63 -8.21
C GLU A 349 -15.06 7.29 -7.64
N CYS A 350 -15.30 6.02 -7.32
CA CYS A 350 -16.55 5.57 -6.74
C CYS A 350 -16.32 4.35 -5.82
N LEU A 351 -17.37 3.93 -5.13
CA LEU A 351 -17.39 2.63 -4.45
C LEU A 351 -18.21 1.65 -5.29
N LYS A 352 -17.73 0.42 -5.46
CA LYS A 352 -18.44 -0.63 -6.19
C LYS A 352 -18.84 -1.75 -5.24
N ILE A 353 -20.08 -2.22 -5.36
CA ILE A 353 -20.63 -3.28 -4.52
C ILE A 353 -20.80 -4.54 -5.35
N PHE A 354 -20.22 -5.64 -4.89
CA PHE A 354 -20.29 -6.96 -5.51
C PHE A 354 -20.89 -7.98 -4.54
N ASP A 355 -21.53 -9.01 -5.07
CA ASP A 355 -21.79 -10.24 -4.31
C ASP A 355 -20.52 -11.08 -4.12
N PHE A 356 -20.64 -12.20 -3.39
CA PHE A 356 -19.53 -13.09 -3.05
C PHE A 356 -19.11 -14.03 -4.21
N GLU A 357 -19.82 -13.94 -5.31
CA GLU A 357 -19.60 -14.62 -6.58
C GLU A 357 -18.83 -13.71 -7.55
N GLY A 358 -18.77 -12.41 -7.26
CA GLY A 358 -18.03 -11.40 -8.01
C GLY A 358 -18.87 -10.62 -9.02
N ASN A 359 -20.20 -10.73 -8.96
CA ASN A 359 -21.09 -9.97 -9.81
C ASN A 359 -21.24 -8.54 -9.28
N LEU A 360 -21.06 -7.55 -10.15
CA LEU A 360 -21.28 -6.15 -9.80
C LEU A 360 -22.78 -5.89 -9.63
N LEU A 361 -23.17 -5.46 -8.42
CA LEU A 361 -24.55 -5.17 -8.07
C LEU A 361 -24.88 -3.68 -8.16
N ARG A 362 -23.92 -2.82 -7.77
CA ARG A 362 -24.12 -1.38 -7.69
C ARG A 362 -22.82 -0.62 -7.85
N ILE A 363 -22.91 0.51 -8.56
CA ILE A 363 -21.89 1.57 -8.55
C ILE A 363 -22.43 2.68 -7.66
N GLY A 364 -21.65 3.05 -6.65
CA GLY A 364 -21.97 4.13 -5.72
C GLY A 364 -21.87 5.51 -6.36
N MET A 365 -22.13 6.55 -5.56
CA MET A 365 -21.99 7.92 -6.04
C MET A 365 -20.54 8.28 -6.36
N LYS A 366 -20.36 9.34 -7.17
CA LYS A 366 -19.05 9.88 -7.51
C LYS A 366 -18.39 10.47 -6.26
N LEU A 367 -17.16 10.06 -6.02
CA LEU A 367 -16.25 10.49 -4.97
C LEU A 367 -15.01 11.12 -5.59
N THR A 368 -14.03 11.45 -4.77
CA THR A 368 -12.79 12.13 -5.18
C THR A 368 -11.60 11.30 -4.72
N ARG A 369 -11.27 10.28 -5.52
CA ARG A 369 -10.24 9.27 -5.22
C ARG A 369 -10.45 8.60 -3.85
N PRO A 370 -11.50 7.76 -3.71
CA PRO A 370 -11.79 7.08 -2.44
C PRO A 370 -10.67 6.11 -2.06
N LYS A 371 -10.14 6.26 -0.84
CA LYS A 371 -9.13 5.41 -0.24
C LYS A 371 -9.75 4.52 0.83
N GLY A 372 -9.23 4.55 2.07
CA GLY A 372 -9.63 3.68 3.15
C GLY A 372 -11.14 3.59 3.26
N ILE A 373 -11.66 2.36 3.32
CA ILE A 373 -13.08 2.05 3.44
C ILE A 373 -13.30 1.04 4.57
N GLN A 374 -14.39 1.21 5.31
CA GLN A 374 -14.86 0.27 6.30
C GLN A 374 -16.38 0.33 6.39
N VAL A 375 -17.02 -0.84 6.50
CA VAL A 375 -18.45 -0.96 6.75
C VAL A 375 -18.71 -1.28 8.22
N LEU A 376 -19.72 -0.66 8.80
CA LEU A 376 -20.21 -0.96 10.15
C LEU A 376 -21.27 -2.07 10.11
N LYS A 377 -21.56 -2.67 11.26
CA LYS A 377 -22.59 -3.73 11.40
C LYS A 377 -23.99 -3.29 11.00
N ASP A 378 -24.30 -2.01 11.14
CA ASP A 378 -25.59 -1.44 10.72
C ASP A 378 -25.67 -1.21 9.19
N GLY A 379 -24.61 -1.52 8.45
CA GLY A 379 -24.52 -1.34 7.00
C GLY A 379 -23.97 0.01 6.57
N THR A 380 -23.72 0.94 7.51
CA THR A 380 -23.13 2.26 7.21
C THR A 380 -21.75 2.08 6.58
N VAL A 381 -21.50 2.75 5.46
CA VAL A 381 -20.21 2.70 4.77
C VAL A 381 -19.45 3.99 5.01
N VAL A 382 -18.27 3.88 5.61
CA VAL A 382 -17.36 5.02 5.80
C VAL A 382 -16.20 4.89 4.83
N SER A 383 -15.85 5.99 4.16
CA SER A 383 -14.64 6.07 3.35
C SER A 383 -13.95 7.41 3.52
N VAL A 384 -12.68 7.50 3.14
CA VAL A 384 -11.98 8.78 3.01
C VAL A 384 -11.60 9.06 1.58
N SER A 385 -11.71 10.32 1.15
CA SER A 385 -11.32 10.79 -0.18
C SER A 385 -9.98 11.53 -0.14
N LEU A 386 -9.20 11.46 -1.22
CA LEU A 386 -7.90 12.14 -1.29
C LEU A 386 -7.97 13.52 -1.97
N SER A 387 -8.62 13.65 -3.14
CA SER A 387 -8.50 14.90 -3.92
C SER A 387 -9.25 16.07 -3.28
N THR A 388 -10.36 15.76 -2.61
CA THR A 388 -11.00 16.68 -1.66
C THR A 388 -11.04 15.96 -0.31
N PRO A 389 -10.00 16.14 0.53
CA PRO A 389 -9.87 15.39 1.78
C PRO A 389 -11.12 15.49 2.66
N CYS A 390 -11.87 14.39 2.74
CA CYS A 390 -13.10 14.32 3.52
C CYS A 390 -13.37 12.88 3.97
N ILE A 391 -14.27 12.77 4.94
CA ILE A 391 -14.90 11.50 5.34
C ILE A 391 -16.25 11.45 4.65
N ASN A 392 -16.51 10.39 3.89
CA ASN A 392 -17.82 10.13 3.31
C ASN A 392 -18.52 9.04 4.13
N ILE A 393 -19.80 9.24 4.41
CA ILE A 393 -20.65 8.32 5.16
C ILE A 393 -21.90 8.08 4.31
N PHE A 394 -22.19 6.81 4.00
CA PHE A 394 -23.33 6.39 3.16
C PHE A 394 -24.30 5.52 3.92
#